data_AF-A0A9N8D3L6-F1
#
_entry.id   AF-A0A9N8D3L6-F1
#
_cell.length_a   1.000
_cell.length_b   1.000
_cell.length_c   1.000
_cell.angle_alpha   90.00
_cell.angle_beta   90.00
_cell.angle_gamma   90.00
#
_symmetry.space_group_name_H-M   'P 1'
#
loop_
_entity.id
_entity.type
_entity.pdbx_description
1 polymer ?
#
loop_
_entity_poly.entity_id
_entity_poly.type
_entity_poly.pdbx_seq_one_letter_code
_entity_poly.pdbx_strand_id
1 'polypeptide(L)'
;MNSSRTNILMLIAGGLFFLSSFLISAEEVRDPFAPLIPPLVTENQPTPETAVAQVTPSKTSLTQKIFKLISTNVQEVRHLLEHPDTSLLSKNASIHHDITTNSLIIKEDPDRLALIDEWIKHQDKPNKQVQITAHIISSSRTALQELGLEWGMMAGGNLNANHLYRYNRYSSISGQFAFNVLSLGDGLLEMKLKALEKENLLSIIASPRLVASHQQPASIQQGTEIPYVTSNDKKTHVQFKDAVLGMDVTPSIVRDEKIELNLKISHNSPDTALTSSQHHHLAINKQEIATNVTIKNNETLILGGIFQQKQEKTEMGLPFLSHIPFLGTLFTNTAEHTDKRVLIVFITPKLINI
;
A
#
# COMPACT_ATOMS: atom_id res chain seq x y z
N MET A 1 -40.96 38.42 -24.32
CA MET A 1 -39.92 39.46 -24.46
C MET A 1 -38.79 38.85 -25.28
N ASN A 2 -38.72 39.05 -26.61
CA ASN A 2 -38.28 40.27 -27.33
C ASN A 2 -36.77 40.49 -27.11
N SER A 3 -35.85 40.69 -28.06
CA SER A 3 -35.85 40.94 -29.52
C SER A 3 -34.43 40.61 -30.04
N SER A 4 -34.19 40.03 -31.22
CA SER A 4 -34.06 40.65 -32.56
C SER A 4 -33.10 41.85 -32.69
N ARG A 5 -32.15 41.76 -33.66
CA ARG A 5 -31.66 42.76 -34.66
C ARG A 5 -30.39 42.19 -35.34
N THR A 6 -30.27 41.88 -36.64
CA THR A 6 -30.59 42.49 -37.96
C THR A 6 -29.63 43.61 -38.41
N ASN A 7 -28.98 43.40 -39.58
CA ASN A 7 -28.60 44.31 -40.70
C ASN A 7 -27.21 43.93 -41.28
N ILE A 8 -26.95 43.64 -42.57
CA ILE A 8 -27.32 44.16 -43.92
C ILE A 8 -26.32 45.21 -44.48
N LEU A 9 -26.02 45.05 -45.80
CA LEU A 9 -25.45 45.96 -46.83
C LEU A 9 -23.91 45.97 -47.01
N MET A 10 -23.26 46.19 -48.18
CA MET A 10 -23.41 46.02 -49.65
C MET A 10 -22.29 46.89 -50.30
N LEU A 11 -22.00 46.65 -51.59
CA LEU A 11 -21.22 47.46 -52.58
C LEU A 11 -19.68 47.27 -52.64
N ILE A 12 -18.96 47.36 -53.76
CA ILE A 12 -19.11 47.22 -55.25
C ILE A 12 -17.72 47.57 -55.87
N ALA A 13 -17.49 47.18 -57.14
CA ALA A 13 -16.49 47.64 -58.13
C ALA A 13 -15.21 46.78 -58.29
N GLY A 14 -14.70 46.45 -59.49
CA GLY A 14 -15.07 46.76 -60.88
C GLY A 14 -13.87 46.50 -61.84
N GLY A 15 -14.14 46.18 -63.11
CA GLY A 15 -13.21 46.20 -64.26
C GLY A 15 -12.69 44.82 -64.72
N LEU A 16 -12.48 44.50 -66.01
CA LEU A 16 -12.69 45.17 -67.30
C LEU A 16 -12.58 44.13 -68.45
N PHE A 17 -13.15 44.48 -69.61
CA PHE A 17 -13.27 43.84 -70.93
C PHE A 17 -12.06 43.12 -71.57
N PHE A 18 -12.29 42.11 -72.43
CA PHE A 18 -12.08 42.15 -73.91
C PHE A 18 -12.70 40.93 -74.64
N LEU A 19 -13.02 41.12 -75.93
CA LEU A 19 -14.02 40.43 -76.77
C LEU A 19 -13.38 39.61 -77.92
N SER A 20 -14.22 38.76 -78.57
CA SER A 20 -14.14 38.15 -79.93
C SER A 20 -13.30 36.85 -80.10
N SER A 21 -13.67 35.82 -80.89
CA SER A 21 -14.60 35.73 -82.05
C SER A 21 -14.92 34.25 -82.47
N PHE A 22 -16.12 34.09 -83.07
CA PHE A 22 -16.60 33.15 -84.12
C PHE A 22 -16.60 31.60 -84.00
N LEU A 23 -17.80 31.05 -84.22
CA LEU A 23 -18.17 29.65 -84.54
C LEU A 23 -18.62 29.57 -86.01
N ILE A 24 -18.28 28.49 -86.71
CA ILE A 24 -18.89 28.03 -87.97
C ILE A 24 -19.17 26.52 -87.86
N SER A 25 -20.36 26.13 -88.33
CA SER A 25 -20.91 24.77 -88.35
C SER A 25 -20.71 24.11 -89.71
N ALA A 26 -20.68 22.77 -89.76
CA ALA A 26 -20.99 21.99 -90.96
C ALA A 26 -21.66 20.66 -90.57
N GLU A 27 -22.81 20.42 -91.19
CA GLU A 27 -23.75 19.31 -91.03
C GLU A 27 -23.40 18.17 -92.02
N GLU A 28 -23.59 16.90 -91.66
CA GLU A 28 -23.67 15.81 -92.65
C GLU A 28 -24.76 14.78 -92.28
N VAL A 29 -25.50 14.38 -93.32
CA VAL A 29 -26.86 13.85 -93.35
C VAL A 29 -26.91 12.33 -93.09
N ARG A 30 -27.92 11.86 -92.35
CA ARG A 30 -28.21 10.43 -92.13
C ARG A 30 -29.08 9.85 -93.26
N ASP A 31 -28.72 8.67 -93.74
CA ASP A 31 -29.56 7.84 -94.61
C ASP A 31 -30.30 6.74 -93.79
N PRO A 32 -31.64 6.63 -93.83
CA PRO A 32 -32.41 5.75 -92.94
C PRO A 32 -32.79 4.36 -93.49
N PHE A 33 -32.18 3.85 -94.57
CA PHE A 33 -32.61 2.56 -95.16
C PHE A 33 -31.47 1.59 -95.54
N ALA A 34 -30.95 0.83 -94.57
CA ALA A 34 -30.29 -0.46 -94.85
C ALA A 34 -30.62 -1.52 -93.77
N PRO A 35 -31.10 -2.73 -94.16
CA PRO A 35 -31.62 -3.73 -93.23
C PRO A 35 -30.53 -4.60 -92.56
N LEU A 36 -30.90 -5.19 -91.42
CA LEU A 36 -30.11 -6.11 -90.59
C LEU A 36 -29.98 -7.50 -91.24
N ILE A 37 -28.76 -7.99 -91.48
CA ILE A 37 -28.45 -9.40 -91.72
C ILE A 37 -27.10 -9.75 -91.05
N PRO A 38 -26.99 -10.80 -90.20
CA PRO A 38 -25.73 -11.38 -89.75
C PRO A 38 -25.37 -12.62 -90.62
N PRO A 39 -24.07 -12.98 -90.79
CA PRO A 39 -23.55 -14.05 -89.92
C PRO A 39 -22.03 -14.04 -89.60
N LEU A 40 -21.74 -14.52 -88.38
CA LEU A 40 -20.72 -15.49 -87.94
C LEU A 40 -19.24 -15.43 -88.43
N VAL A 41 -18.35 -15.19 -87.44
CA VAL A 41 -17.01 -15.79 -87.13
C VAL A 41 -15.94 -15.70 -88.24
N THR A 42 -14.76 -15.09 -88.05
CA THR A 42 -13.61 -15.69 -87.32
C THR A 42 -12.47 -14.65 -87.22
N GLU A 43 -12.07 -14.38 -85.97
CA GLU A 43 -10.71 -14.20 -85.43
C GLU A 43 -9.58 -13.40 -86.14
N ASN A 44 -8.96 -12.57 -85.28
CA ASN A 44 -7.53 -12.22 -85.18
C ASN A 44 -6.96 -11.02 -85.96
N GLN A 45 -6.99 -9.83 -85.32
CA GLN A 45 -5.84 -9.21 -84.60
C GLN A 45 -6.18 -7.77 -84.14
N PRO A 46 -5.83 -7.34 -82.91
CA PRO A 46 -6.14 -5.99 -82.41
C PRO A 46 -4.97 -4.99 -82.51
N THR A 47 -5.32 -3.71 -82.72
CA THR A 47 -4.59 -2.48 -82.33
C THR A 47 -5.65 -1.38 -82.07
N PRO A 48 -5.38 -0.26 -81.37
CA PRO A 48 -4.69 -0.06 -80.10
C PRO A 48 -5.58 0.72 -79.06
N GLU A 49 -5.17 0.66 -77.79
CA GLU A 49 -5.38 1.63 -76.69
C GLU A 49 -6.72 2.37 -76.51
N THR A 50 -7.44 1.99 -75.44
CA THR A 50 -8.09 2.98 -74.55
C THR A 50 -7.36 2.92 -73.20
N ALA A 51 -6.70 4.02 -72.85
CA ALA A 51 -5.96 4.19 -71.61
C ALA A 51 -6.90 4.07 -70.40
N VAL A 52 -6.85 2.93 -69.72
CA VAL A 52 -7.28 2.82 -68.34
C VAL A 52 -6.09 3.28 -67.51
N ALA A 53 -6.23 4.37 -66.76
CA ALA A 53 -5.24 4.76 -65.76
C ALA A 53 -5.04 3.59 -64.79
N GLN A 54 -3.92 2.88 -64.95
CA GLN A 54 -3.47 1.92 -63.96
C GLN A 54 -3.11 2.71 -62.71
N VAL A 55 -4.00 2.69 -61.72
CA VAL A 55 -3.61 3.00 -60.34
C VAL A 55 -2.62 1.90 -59.97
N THR A 56 -1.32 2.16 -60.14
CA THR A 56 -0.28 1.29 -59.62
C THR A 56 -0.53 1.21 -58.11
N PRO A 57 -0.81 0.04 -57.52
CA PRO A 57 -0.77 -0.05 -56.07
C PRO A 57 0.68 0.23 -55.68
N SER A 58 0.92 1.34 -54.99
CA SER A 58 2.19 1.63 -54.33
C SER A 58 2.56 0.38 -53.53
N LYS A 59 3.50 -0.42 -54.04
CA LYS A 59 4.04 -1.58 -53.36
C LYS A 59 4.90 -1.03 -52.24
N THR A 60 4.29 -0.67 -51.12
CA THR A 60 5.06 -0.13 -50.00
C THR A 60 6.05 -1.20 -49.55
N SER A 61 7.33 -0.92 -49.76
CA SER A 61 8.40 -1.82 -49.36
C SER A 61 8.50 -1.81 -47.85
N LEU A 62 8.20 -2.95 -47.23
CA LEU A 62 8.40 -3.14 -45.79
C LEU A 62 9.86 -2.92 -45.45
N THR A 63 10.11 -2.03 -44.49
CA THR A 63 11.44 -1.71 -43.98
C THR A 63 11.62 -2.37 -42.62
N GLN A 64 12.84 -2.83 -42.32
CA GLN A 64 13.16 -3.40 -41.02
C GLN A 64 13.92 -2.37 -40.17
N LYS A 65 13.48 -2.18 -38.92
CA LYS A 65 14.15 -1.33 -37.93
C LYS A 65 14.35 -2.09 -36.62
N ILE A 66 15.49 -1.85 -35.96
CA ILE A 66 15.82 -2.41 -34.66
C ILE A 66 15.64 -1.32 -33.61
N PHE A 67 14.84 -1.61 -32.58
CA PHE A 67 14.60 -0.76 -31.42
C PHE A 67 15.27 -1.37 -30.21
N LYS A 68 16.18 -0.65 -29.57
CA LYS A 68 16.82 -1.08 -28.32
C LYS A 68 16.07 -0.47 -27.15
N LEU A 69 15.64 -1.29 -26.20
CA LEU A 69 14.91 -0.85 -25.02
C LEU A 69 15.87 -0.74 -23.83
N ILE A 70 15.78 0.35 -23.08
CA ILE A 70 16.69 0.66 -21.97
C ILE A 70 16.05 0.28 -20.63
N SER A 71 14.77 0.63 -20.44
CA SER A 71 14.10 0.59 -19.15
C SER A 71 13.00 -0.47 -19.05
N THR A 72 12.37 -0.81 -20.18
CA THR A 72 11.25 -1.76 -20.22
C THR A 72 11.67 -3.12 -20.76
N ASN A 73 10.99 -4.19 -20.30
CA ASN A 73 11.19 -5.55 -20.80
C ASN A 73 10.60 -5.71 -22.22
N VAL A 74 11.40 -6.22 -23.15
CA VAL A 74 11.00 -6.44 -24.55
C VAL A 74 9.77 -7.34 -24.71
N GLN A 75 9.57 -8.31 -23.82
CA GLN A 75 8.43 -9.23 -23.87
C GLN A 75 7.11 -8.51 -23.58
N GLU A 76 7.12 -7.59 -22.62
CA GLU A 76 5.95 -6.80 -22.24
C GLU A 76 5.57 -5.81 -23.35
N VAL A 77 6.57 -5.13 -23.93
CA VAL A 77 6.36 -4.22 -25.08
C VAL A 77 5.84 -4.96 -26.30
N ARG A 78 6.38 -6.15 -26.61
CA ARG A 78 5.87 -6.98 -27.69
C ARG A 78 4.40 -7.35 -27.46
N HIS A 79 4.07 -7.80 -26.25
CA HIS A 79 2.70 -8.16 -25.91
C HIS A 79 1.77 -6.96 -26.14
N LEU A 80 2.13 -5.76 -25.70
CA LEU A 80 1.38 -4.51 -25.94
C LEU A 80 1.20 -4.15 -27.42
N LEU A 81 2.21 -4.40 -28.27
CA LEU A 81 2.14 -4.14 -29.71
C LEU A 81 1.28 -5.17 -30.47
N GLU A 82 1.22 -6.41 -29.98
CA GLU A 82 0.41 -7.49 -30.55
C GLU A 82 -1.05 -7.44 -30.08
N HIS A 83 -1.39 -6.62 -29.06
CA HIS A 83 -2.77 -6.50 -28.60
C HIS A 83 -3.68 -5.96 -29.71
N PRO A 84 -4.89 -6.53 -29.88
CA PRO A 84 -5.85 -6.10 -30.90
C PRO A 84 -6.22 -4.61 -30.82
N ASP A 85 -6.24 -4.06 -29.60
CA ASP A 85 -6.69 -2.70 -29.32
C ASP A 85 -5.69 -1.62 -29.72
N THR A 86 -4.41 -1.95 -29.88
CA THR A 86 -3.37 -0.96 -30.23
C THR A 86 -3.22 -0.78 -31.74
N SER A 87 -3.55 -1.78 -32.57
CA SER A 87 -3.57 -1.75 -34.06
C SER A 87 -2.45 -0.93 -34.74
N LEU A 88 -1.26 -0.86 -34.14
CA LEU A 88 -0.12 -0.12 -34.71
C LEU A 88 0.52 -0.89 -35.86
N LEU A 89 0.34 -2.21 -35.88
CA LEU A 89 0.90 -3.13 -36.85
C LEU A 89 -0.05 -3.37 -38.03
N SER A 90 0.52 -3.48 -39.22
CA SER A 90 -0.21 -3.91 -40.41
C SER A 90 -0.40 -5.43 -40.41
N LYS A 91 -1.31 -5.92 -41.25
CA LYS A 91 -1.53 -7.38 -41.41
C LYS A 91 -0.29 -8.12 -41.91
N ASN A 92 0.66 -7.41 -42.53
CA ASN A 92 1.87 -7.98 -43.12
C ASN A 92 3.11 -7.72 -42.27
N ALA A 93 2.93 -7.19 -41.05
CA ALA A 93 4.00 -6.91 -40.13
C ALA A 93 4.65 -8.19 -39.62
N SER A 94 5.97 -8.15 -39.35
CA SER A 94 6.63 -9.19 -38.57
C SER A 94 7.43 -8.57 -37.43
N ILE A 95 7.20 -9.08 -36.22
CA ILE A 95 7.92 -8.68 -35.01
C ILE A 95 8.75 -9.86 -34.51
N HIS A 96 10.04 -9.60 -34.28
CA HIS A 96 10.93 -10.48 -33.56
C HIS A 96 11.49 -9.74 -32.35
N HIS A 97 11.74 -10.46 -31.26
CA HIS A 97 12.39 -9.91 -30.08
C HIS A 97 13.64 -10.72 -29.77
N ASP A 98 14.65 -10.04 -29.27
CA ASP A 98 15.84 -10.66 -28.70
C ASP A 98 15.93 -10.28 -27.22
N ILE A 99 15.76 -11.27 -26.35
CA ILE A 99 15.84 -11.12 -24.90
C ILE A 99 17.24 -10.79 -24.41
N THR A 100 18.28 -11.24 -25.12
CA THR A 100 19.67 -11.10 -24.67
C THR A 100 20.16 -9.66 -24.82
N THR A 101 19.71 -9.00 -25.89
CA THR A 101 20.04 -7.61 -26.21
C THR A 101 18.92 -6.63 -25.87
N ASN A 102 17.84 -7.10 -25.23
CA ASN A 102 16.60 -6.36 -24.96
C ASN A 102 16.16 -5.49 -26.16
N SER A 103 16.14 -6.10 -27.34
CA SER A 103 15.93 -5.41 -28.62
C SER A 103 14.74 -5.98 -29.38
N LEU A 104 13.95 -5.10 -29.98
CA LEU A 104 12.79 -5.41 -30.78
C LEU A 104 13.09 -5.14 -32.26
N ILE A 105 12.90 -6.14 -33.11
CA ILE A 105 13.12 -6.06 -34.54
C ILE A 105 11.74 -6.06 -35.21
N ILE A 106 11.38 -4.95 -35.83
CA ILE A 106 10.07 -4.77 -36.46
C ILE A 106 10.27 -4.55 -37.95
N LYS A 107 9.49 -5.27 -38.75
CA LYS A 107 9.41 -5.08 -40.20
C LYS A 107 8.01 -4.57 -40.55
N GLU A 108 7.95 -3.36 -41.08
CA GLU A 108 6.70 -2.63 -41.30
C GLU A 108 6.85 -1.53 -42.36
N ASP A 109 5.74 -0.94 -42.79
CA ASP A 109 5.67 0.31 -43.55
C ASP A 109 6.48 1.46 -42.88
N PRO A 110 7.27 2.24 -43.65
CA PRO A 110 8.06 3.36 -43.12
C PRO A 110 7.27 4.39 -42.30
N ASP A 111 6.04 4.71 -42.69
CA ASP A 111 5.21 5.72 -42.02
C ASP A 111 4.73 5.21 -40.65
N ARG A 112 4.38 3.93 -40.57
CA ARG A 112 4.01 3.28 -39.31
C ARG A 112 5.20 3.06 -38.38
N LEU A 113 6.39 2.77 -38.93
CA LEU A 113 7.61 2.68 -38.14
C LEU A 113 7.93 3.99 -37.41
N ALA A 114 7.61 5.15 -37.99
CA ALA A 114 7.76 6.44 -37.32
C ALA A 114 6.80 6.59 -36.12
N LEU A 115 5.55 6.15 -36.26
CA LEU A 115 4.58 6.14 -35.16
C LEU A 115 4.97 5.18 -34.03
N ILE A 116 5.46 3.99 -34.40
CA ILE A 116 5.95 3.00 -33.43
C ILE A 116 7.19 3.53 -32.69
N ASP A 117 8.08 4.25 -33.38
CA ASP A 117 9.24 4.89 -32.76
C ASP A 117 8.84 5.89 -31.67
N GLU A 118 7.89 6.77 -31.95
CA GLU A 118 7.37 7.74 -30.98
C GLU A 118 6.64 7.06 -29.81
N TRP A 119 5.86 6.01 -30.11
CA TRP A 119 5.18 5.24 -29.07
C TRP A 119 6.17 4.51 -28.15
N ILE A 120 7.20 3.86 -28.70
CA ILE A 120 8.25 3.19 -27.93
C ILE A 120 9.00 4.20 -27.06
N LYS A 121 9.36 5.39 -27.58
CA LYS A 121 10.00 6.45 -26.78
C LYS A 121 9.16 6.89 -25.59
N HIS A 122 7.83 6.92 -25.76
CA HIS A 122 6.95 7.29 -24.66
C HIS A 122 6.84 6.18 -23.60
N GLN A 123 6.88 4.92 -24.04
CA GLN A 123 6.72 3.74 -23.18
C GLN A 123 8.01 3.35 -22.44
N ASP A 124 9.18 3.49 -23.08
CA ASP A 124 10.50 3.13 -22.52
C ASP A 124 11.02 4.18 -21.52
N LYS A 125 10.21 4.50 -20.52
CA LYS A 125 10.58 5.37 -19.40
C LYS A 125 10.93 4.50 -18.19
N PRO A 126 11.94 4.89 -17.38
CA PRO A 126 12.28 4.15 -16.17
C PRO A 126 11.10 4.14 -15.19
N ASN A 127 10.86 2.97 -14.60
CA ASN A 127 9.86 2.82 -13.55
C ASN A 127 10.30 3.61 -12.33
N LYS A 128 9.42 4.51 -11.87
CA LYS A 128 9.64 5.24 -10.63
C LYS A 128 9.57 4.30 -9.43
N GLN A 129 10.40 4.59 -8.43
CA GLN A 129 10.47 3.82 -7.18
C GLN A 129 10.04 4.70 -6.01
N VAL A 130 9.50 4.07 -4.97
CA VAL A 130 9.12 4.73 -3.73
C VAL A 130 9.81 4.01 -2.58
N GLN A 131 10.50 4.78 -1.74
CA GLN A 131 10.92 4.33 -0.42
C GLN A 131 9.79 4.59 0.57
N ILE A 132 9.37 3.55 1.28
CA ILE A 132 8.35 3.62 2.31
C ILE A 132 9.03 3.43 3.66
N THR A 133 8.83 4.40 4.56
CA THR A 133 9.29 4.34 5.95
C THR A 133 8.08 4.36 6.85
N ALA A 134 7.93 3.33 7.70
CA ALA A 134 6.95 3.35 8.77
C ALA A 134 7.63 3.56 10.12
N HIS A 135 6.98 4.29 11.02
CA HIS A 135 7.38 4.39 12.41
C HIS A 135 6.25 3.87 13.28
N ILE A 136 6.56 2.84 14.06
CA ILE A 136 5.61 2.20 14.97
C ILE A 136 6.04 2.60 16.38
N ILE A 137 5.21 3.42 17.01
CA ILE A 137 5.46 3.96 18.34
C ILE A 137 4.50 3.28 19.29
N SER A 138 5.02 2.72 20.40
CA SER A 138 4.17 2.39 21.53
C SER A 138 4.52 3.20 22.76
N SER A 139 3.49 3.41 23.57
CA SER A 139 3.65 3.88 24.94
C SER A 139 2.89 2.92 25.83
N SER A 140 3.58 2.32 26.79
CA SER A 140 2.96 1.62 27.91
C SER A 140 3.21 2.43 29.18
N ARG A 141 2.14 2.95 29.79
CA ARG A 141 2.19 3.56 31.12
C ARG A 141 1.59 2.58 32.11
N THR A 142 2.40 2.12 33.05
CA THR A 142 1.96 1.37 34.20
C THR A 142 2.09 2.27 35.41
N ALA A 143 0.96 2.80 35.89
CA ALA A 143 0.91 3.55 37.14
C ALA A 143 0.43 2.62 38.24
N LEU A 144 1.27 2.41 39.26
CA LEU A 144 0.92 1.72 40.48
C LEU A 144 0.78 2.78 41.57
N GLN A 145 -0.45 3.04 42.01
CA GLN A 145 -0.71 3.91 43.14
C GLN A 145 -1.00 3.04 44.36
N GLU A 146 -0.01 2.92 45.23
CA GLU A 146 -0.15 2.25 46.53
C GLU A 146 -0.24 3.30 47.63
N LEU A 147 -1.37 3.33 48.32
CA LEU A 147 -1.58 4.11 49.53
C LEU A 147 -1.96 3.13 50.64
N GLY A 148 -0.97 2.74 51.45
CA GLY A 148 -1.17 1.77 52.51
C GLY A 148 -0.16 1.97 53.65
N LEU A 149 -0.64 1.77 54.89
CA LEU A 149 0.19 1.60 56.07
C LEU A 149 0.39 0.09 56.29
N GLU A 150 1.63 -0.40 56.26
CA GLU A 150 1.92 -1.82 56.53
C GLU A 150 1.84 -2.11 58.03
N TRP A 151 0.85 -2.89 58.43
CA TRP A 151 0.71 -3.39 59.81
C TRP A 151 1.14 -4.86 59.87
N GLY A 152 2.28 -5.14 60.52
CA GLY A 152 2.77 -6.50 60.75
C GLY A 152 2.42 -7.01 62.15
N MET A 153 1.95 -8.26 62.25
CA MET A 153 1.71 -8.96 63.52
C MET A 153 2.87 -9.91 63.80
N MET A 154 3.61 -9.70 64.89
CA MET A 154 4.65 -10.62 65.35
C MET A 154 4.07 -11.56 66.41
N ALA A 155 4.09 -12.87 66.14
CA ALA A 155 3.71 -13.87 67.13
C ALA A 155 4.82 -13.98 68.19
N GLY A 156 4.47 -13.68 69.44
CA GLY A 156 5.39 -13.74 70.58
C GLY A 156 5.81 -15.18 70.91
N GLY A 157 7.05 -15.52 70.55
CA GLY A 157 7.82 -16.59 71.16
C GLY A 157 9.20 -16.03 71.54
N ASN A 158 9.63 -16.26 72.79
CA ASN A 158 10.86 -15.75 73.44
C ASN A 158 11.92 -15.15 72.49
N LEU A 159 12.00 -13.82 72.47
CA LEU A 159 12.96 -13.06 71.67
C LEU A 159 14.24 -12.80 72.48
N ASN A 160 15.24 -13.66 72.29
CA ASN A 160 16.63 -13.24 72.46
C ASN A 160 16.92 -12.16 71.41
N ALA A 161 17.35 -11.00 71.86
CA ALA A 161 17.36 -9.72 71.15
C ALA A 161 18.40 -9.58 70.01
N ASN A 162 18.63 -10.61 69.17
CA ASN A 162 19.70 -10.55 68.16
C ASN A 162 19.37 -11.02 66.73
N HIS A 163 18.13 -11.38 66.38
CA HIS A 163 17.80 -11.67 64.98
C HIS A 163 16.36 -11.28 64.62
N LEU A 164 16.17 -10.05 64.13
CA LEU A 164 14.92 -9.59 63.52
C LEU A 164 14.81 -10.12 62.09
N TYR A 165 14.40 -11.38 61.93
CA TYR A 165 13.89 -11.88 60.66
C TYR A 165 12.38 -11.64 60.58
N ARG A 166 11.96 -10.74 59.70
CA ARG A 166 10.55 -10.49 59.38
C ARG A 166 9.97 -11.72 58.68
N TYR A 167 9.25 -12.56 59.41
CA TYR A 167 8.39 -13.60 58.83
C TYR A 167 6.93 -13.35 59.20
N ASN A 168 6.12 -13.16 58.17
CA ASN A 168 4.68 -13.05 58.24
C ASN A 168 4.10 -14.46 58.48
N ARG A 169 3.65 -14.78 59.69
CA ARG A 169 2.93 -16.03 59.98
C ARG A 169 1.69 -15.75 60.83
N TYR A 170 0.55 -16.18 60.32
CA TYR A 170 -0.75 -16.19 60.99
C TYR A 170 -0.77 -17.28 62.07
N SER A 171 -0.86 -16.89 63.34
CA SER A 171 -1.45 -17.73 64.38
C SER A 171 -2.22 -16.85 65.36
N SER A 172 -3.44 -17.30 65.69
CA SER A 172 -4.40 -16.60 66.54
C SER A 172 -4.27 -17.06 67.99
N ILE A 173 -3.76 -16.19 68.87
CA ILE A 173 -3.87 -16.33 70.33
C ILE A 173 -4.75 -15.19 70.84
N SER A 174 -5.79 -15.52 71.61
CA SER A 174 -6.74 -14.58 72.18
C SER A 174 -6.15 -13.89 73.42
N GLY A 175 -6.37 -12.57 73.52
CA GLY A 175 -6.25 -11.84 74.80
C GLY A 175 -5.04 -10.91 74.97
N GLN A 176 -4.27 -10.57 73.94
CA GLN A 176 -3.18 -9.58 74.07
C GLN A 176 -3.28 -8.50 72.98
N PHE A 177 -3.28 -7.23 73.42
CA PHE A 177 -3.23 -6.05 72.57
C PHE A 177 -1.78 -5.54 72.49
N ALA A 178 -1.23 -5.45 71.29
CA ALA A 178 0.12 -4.91 71.05
C ALA A 178 0.05 -3.75 70.05
N PHE A 179 0.67 -2.62 70.40
CA PHE A 179 0.77 -1.43 69.56
C PHE A 179 2.19 -1.33 68.98
N ASN A 180 2.30 -1.34 67.65
CA ASN A 180 3.54 -0.98 66.96
C ASN A 180 3.51 0.51 66.62
N VAL A 181 4.53 1.26 67.07
CA VAL A 181 4.69 2.69 66.72
C VAL A 181 5.64 2.79 65.54
N LEU A 182 5.13 3.19 64.38
CA LEU A 182 5.94 3.45 63.19
C LEU A 182 6.54 4.86 63.30
N SER A 183 7.87 4.98 63.23
CA SER A 183 8.55 6.27 63.21
C SER A 183 8.59 6.80 61.77
N LEU A 184 7.82 7.84 61.46
CA LEU A 184 7.81 8.51 60.17
C LEU A 184 9.02 9.45 60.06
N GLY A 185 10.10 8.97 59.43
CA GLY A 185 11.23 9.81 59.00
C GLY A 185 11.13 10.26 57.54
N ASP A 186 12.05 11.14 57.12
CA ASP A 186 12.14 11.79 55.79
C ASP A 186 12.23 10.81 54.59
N GLY A 187 12.52 9.53 54.85
CA GLY A 187 12.67 8.50 53.81
C GLY A 187 11.38 8.05 53.12
N LEU A 188 10.19 8.36 53.65
CA LEU A 188 8.91 7.99 53.02
C LEU A 188 8.66 8.81 51.73
N LEU A 189 9.05 10.08 51.75
CA LEU A 189 8.94 10.97 50.60
C LEU A 189 9.86 10.49 49.47
N GLU A 190 11.09 10.12 49.82
CA GLU A 190 12.10 9.69 48.85
C GLU A 190 11.81 8.31 48.25
N MET A 191 11.16 7.42 49.02
CA MET A 191 10.64 6.14 48.51
C MET A 191 9.47 6.34 47.54
N LYS A 192 8.56 7.29 47.83
CA LYS A 192 7.47 7.68 46.93
C LYS A 192 7.97 8.35 45.65
N LEU A 193 9.01 9.19 45.75
CA LEU A 193 9.64 9.85 44.60
C LEU A 193 10.35 8.83 43.69
N LYS A 194 11.10 7.87 44.25
CA LYS A 194 11.73 6.78 43.48
C LYS A 194 10.73 5.86 42.77
N ALA A 195 9.52 5.70 43.33
CA ALA A 195 8.44 4.98 42.67
C ALA A 195 7.84 5.77 41.48
N LEU A 196 7.79 7.10 41.58
CA LEU A 196 7.31 8.00 40.53
C LEU A 196 8.36 8.29 39.44
N GLU A 197 9.66 8.17 39.75
CA GLU A 197 10.77 8.39 38.81
C GLU A 197 10.90 7.27 37.76
N LYS A 198 10.22 6.13 37.94
CA LYS A 198 10.17 5.01 36.99
C LYS A 198 9.22 5.28 35.80
N GLU A 199 9.12 6.52 35.31
CA GLU A 199 8.40 6.81 34.07
C GLU A 199 9.40 6.82 32.89
N ASN A 200 9.56 5.67 32.23
CA ASN A 200 10.27 5.60 30.95
C ASN A 200 9.29 6.02 29.84
N LEU A 201 9.33 7.31 29.49
CA LEU A 201 8.16 8.05 28.99
C LEU A 201 7.64 7.67 27.60
N LEU A 202 8.45 7.22 26.64
CA LEU A 202 8.01 6.77 25.31
C LEU A 202 9.10 5.87 24.71
N SER A 203 8.75 4.76 24.06
CA SER A 203 9.72 3.92 23.34
C SER A 203 9.27 3.65 21.89
N ILE A 204 10.18 3.88 20.94
CA ILE A 204 9.95 3.49 19.54
C ILE A 204 10.08 1.97 19.49
N ILE A 205 9.03 1.26 19.05
CA ILE A 205 9.09 -0.21 18.89
C ILE A 205 9.97 -0.53 17.69
N ALA A 206 9.67 0.09 16.54
CA ALA A 206 10.33 -0.25 15.29
C ALA A 206 10.17 0.80 14.19
N SER A 207 11.05 0.73 13.18
CA SER A 207 10.99 1.59 11.99
C SER A 207 11.36 0.81 10.72
N PRO A 208 10.46 -0.05 10.20
CA PRO A 208 10.74 -0.78 8.97
C PRO A 208 10.81 0.17 7.76
N ARG A 209 11.75 -0.11 6.87
CA ARG A 209 12.01 0.67 5.65
C ARG A 209 12.17 -0.28 4.48
N LEU A 210 11.50 0.01 3.37
CA LEU A 210 11.63 -0.76 2.15
C LEU A 210 11.48 0.13 0.93
N VAL A 211 11.98 -0.32 -0.22
CA VAL A 211 11.83 0.34 -1.51
C VAL A 211 11.02 -0.56 -2.43
N ALA A 212 10.06 0.02 -3.13
CA ALA A 212 9.19 -0.70 -4.06
C ALA A 212 8.98 0.11 -5.34
N SER A 213 8.94 -0.57 -6.47
CA SER A 213 8.62 0.03 -7.78
C SER A 213 7.12 0.30 -7.90
N HIS A 214 6.74 1.21 -8.80
CA HIS A 214 5.34 1.46 -9.13
C HIS A 214 4.56 0.16 -9.41
N GLN A 215 3.44 -0.03 -8.72
CA GLN A 215 2.53 -1.19 -8.81
C GLN A 215 3.16 -2.55 -8.48
N GLN A 216 4.35 -2.58 -7.87
CA GLN A 216 5.01 -3.82 -7.49
C GLN A 216 4.90 -4.06 -5.97
N PRO A 217 4.38 -5.22 -5.53
CA PRO A 217 4.31 -5.54 -4.11
C PRO A 217 5.71 -5.76 -3.53
N ALA A 218 5.91 -5.29 -2.31
CA ALA A 218 7.12 -5.53 -1.53
C ALA A 218 6.76 -5.86 -0.08
N SER A 219 7.56 -6.71 0.54
CA SER A 219 7.36 -7.16 1.93
C SER A 219 8.68 -7.14 2.70
N ILE A 220 8.61 -6.80 3.97
CA ILE A 220 9.69 -6.94 4.94
C ILE A 220 9.12 -7.54 6.22
N GLN A 221 9.79 -8.56 6.77
CA GLN A 221 9.35 -9.24 7.99
C GLN A 221 10.57 -9.57 8.86
N GLN A 222 10.44 -9.42 10.17
CA GLN A 222 11.43 -9.78 11.18
C GLN A 222 10.72 -10.39 12.40
N GLY A 223 11.15 -11.56 12.84
CA GLY A 223 10.63 -12.17 14.06
C GLY A 223 11.01 -13.64 14.18
N THR A 224 10.15 -14.41 14.84
CA THR A 224 10.39 -15.82 15.15
C THR A 224 9.19 -16.67 14.79
N GLU A 225 9.44 -17.91 14.38
CA GLU A 225 8.41 -18.91 14.17
C GLU A 225 8.19 -19.72 15.44
N ILE A 226 6.94 -19.86 15.85
CA ILE A 226 6.54 -20.60 17.05
C ILE A 226 5.95 -21.96 16.64
N PRO A 227 6.50 -23.09 17.10
CA PRO A 227 5.97 -24.42 16.78
C PRO A 227 4.73 -24.75 17.62
N TYR A 228 3.67 -25.19 16.95
CA TYR A 228 2.43 -25.71 17.51
C TYR A 228 2.34 -27.20 17.25
N VAL A 229 2.33 -28.00 18.31
CA VAL A 229 2.11 -29.45 18.22
C VAL A 229 0.61 -29.73 18.18
N THR A 230 0.14 -30.31 17.08
CA THR A 230 -1.22 -30.81 16.95
C THR A 230 -1.17 -32.33 16.90
N SER A 231 -2.05 -33.00 17.65
CA SER A 231 -2.17 -34.45 17.62
C SER A 231 -3.46 -34.79 16.88
N ASN A 232 -3.34 -35.46 15.74
CA ASN A 232 -4.49 -36.03 15.04
C ASN A 232 -4.20 -37.53 14.81
N ASP A 233 -5.13 -38.40 15.20
CA ASP A 233 -5.10 -39.85 14.98
C ASP A 233 -3.73 -40.53 15.15
N LYS A 234 -3.10 -40.35 16.31
CA LYS A 234 -1.81 -40.95 16.72
C LYS A 234 -0.57 -40.48 15.92
N LYS A 235 -0.68 -39.45 15.10
CA LYS A 235 0.47 -38.75 14.48
C LYS A 235 0.62 -37.36 15.07
N THR A 236 1.83 -37.03 15.50
CA THR A 236 2.18 -35.67 15.94
C THR A 236 2.57 -34.84 14.71
N HIS A 237 1.86 -33.74 14.48
CA HIS A 237 2.17 -32.79 13.41
C HIS A 237 2.57 -31.44 14.03
N VAL A 238 3.74 -30.94 13.64
CA VAL A 238 4.26 -29.64 14.10
C VAL A 238 3.95 -28.59 13.03
N GLN A 239 3.18 -27.57 13.39
CA GLN A 239 2.88 -26.42 12.54
C GLN A 239 3.59 -25.18 13.07
N PHE A 240 4.29 -24.44 12.22
CA PHE A 240 4.93 -23.18 12.62
C PHE A 240 3.96 -22.01 12.39
N LYS A 241 3.91 -21.07 13.35
CA LYS A 241 3.18 -19.81 13.21
C LYS A 241 4.10 -18.63 13.48
N ASP A 242 3.99 -17.62 12.64
CA ASP A 242 4.88 -16.46 12.66
C ASP A 242 4.46 -15.45 13.74
N ALA A 243 5.42 -15.11 14.61
CA ALA A 243 5.37 -13.94 15.48
C ALA A 243 6.38 -12.93 14.94
N VAL A 244 5.97 -12.21 13.88
CA VAL A 244 6.81 -11.25 13.16
C VAL A 244 6.25 -9.84 13.24
N LEU A 245 7.16 -8.89 13.28
CA LEU A 245 6.93 -7.52 12.85
C LEU A 245 7.15 -7.44 11.35
N GLY A 246 6.17 -6.96 10.60
CA GLY A 246 6.29 -6.86 9.15
C GLY A 246 5.50 -5.72 8.54
N MET A 247 5.85 -5.41 7.30
CA MET A 247 5.14 -4.47 6.45
C MET A 247 5.07 -5.01 5.03
N ASP A 248 3.86 -5.20 4.53
CA ASP A 248 3.57 -5.46 3.13
C ASP A 248 3.02 -4.18 2.51
N VAL A 249 3.51 -3.82 1.34
CA VAL A 249 3.09 -2.60 0.65
C VAL A 249 3.07 -2.78 -0.86
N THR A 250 2.05 -2.21 -1.50
CA THR A 250 2.02 -2.01 -2.94
C THR A 250 1.83 -0.52 -3.22
N PRO A 251 2.86 0.20 -3.70
CA PRO A 251 2.73 1.62 -3.99
C PRO A 251 2.17 1.85 -5.40
N SER A 252 1.31 2.84 -5.54
CA SER A 252 0.85 3.38 -6.81
C SER A 252 1.13 4.88 -6.83
N ILE A 253 1.83 5.33 -7.88
CA ILE A 253 2.23 6.72 -8.06
C ILE A 253 1.20 7.35 -8.97
N VAL A 254 0.47 8.31 -8.43
CA VAL A 254 -0.57 9.06 -9.12
C VAL A 254 0.02 10.37 -9.66
N ARG A 255 -0.75 11.09 -10.48
CA ARG A 255 -0.44 12.48 -10.86
C ARG A 255 -0.31 13.38 -9.62
N ASP A 256 0.37 14.51 -9.77
CA ASP A 256 0.68 15.48 -8.70
C ASP A 256 1.57 14.93 -7.57
N GLU A 257 2.45 13.96 -7.87
CA GLU A 257 3.37 13.36 -6.88
C GLU A 257 2.67 12.78 -5.63
N LYS A 258 1.40 12.42 -5.78
CA LYS A 258 0.65 11.67 -4.78
C LYS A 258 0.96 10.19 -4.91
N ILE A 259 1.13 9.54 -3.77
CA ILE A 259 1.47 8.14 -3.67
C ILE A 259 0.33 7.47 -2.91
N GLU A 260 -0.40 6.62 -3.61
CA GLU A 260 -1.36 5.71 -3.02
C GLU A 260 -0.62 4.46 -2.55
N LEU A 261 -0.90 4.03 -1.32
CA LEU A 261 -0.25 2.90 -0.70
C LEU A 261 -1.33 1.93 -0.20
N ASN A 262 -1.34 0.73 -0.77
CA ASN A 262 -2.00 -0.42 -0.15
C ASN A 262 -1.02 -1.00 0.87
N LEU A 263 -1.38 -0.94 2.15
CA LEU A 263 -0.47 -1.22 3.26
C LEU A 263 -1.07 -2.25 4.20
N LYS A 264 -0.25 -3.20 4.61
CA LYS A 264 -0.52 -4.09 5.73
C LYS A 264 0.69 -4.09 6.66
N ILE A 265 0.53 -3.56 7.86
CA ILE A 265 1.56 -3.57 8.90
C ILE A 265 1.12 -4.55 9.97
N SER A 266 2.03 -5.45 10.36
CA SER A 266 1.82 -6.42 11.42
C SER A 266 2.88 -6.25 12.51
N HIS A 267 2.46 -6.35 13.77
CA HIS A 267 3.32 -6.44 14.93
C HIS A 267 2.80 -7.58 15.79
N ASN A 268 3.36 -8.76 15.54
CA ASN A 268 2.99 -9.98 16.24
C ASN A 268 4.12 -10.35 17.21
N SER A 269 3.79 -10.54 18.49
CA SER A 269 4.76 -10.89 19.53
C SER A 269 4.35 -12.19 20.25
N PRO A 270 5.31 -13.04 20.65
CA PRO A 270 5.02 -14.22 21.45
C PRO A 270 4.47 -13.83 22.83
N ASP A 271 3.42 -14.49 23.27
CA ASP A 271 2.87 -14.37 24.63
C ASP A 271 3.09 -15.68 25.40
N THR A 272 3.74 -15.55 26.56
CA THR A 272 4.07 -16.66 27.46
C THR A 272 3.03 -16.86 28.57
N ALA A 273 1.97 -16.04 28.63
CA ALA A 273 1.11 -15.93 29.81
C ALA A 273 0.00 -16.99 29.96
N LEU A 274 -0.24 -17.87 28.98
CA LEU A 274 -1.28 -18.90 29.08
C LEU A 274 -0.74 -20.25 29.60
N THR A 275 -0.19 -20.24 30.81
CA THR A 275 0.19 -21.47 31.53
C THR A 275 -0.96 -21.90 32.46
N SER A 276 -1.96 -22.59 31.89
CA SER A 276 -2.85 -23.42 32.71
C SER A 276 -2.16 -24.75 33.00
N SER A 277 -2.19 -25.18 34.26
CA SER A 277 -1.30 -26.11 34.98
C SER A 277 -1.05 -27.53 34.41
N GLN A 278 -1.50 -27.86 33.20
CA GLN A 278 -1.17 -29.12 32.52
C GLN A 278 -0.90 -29.01 31.01
N HIS A 279 -1.14 -27.86 30.37
CA HIS A 279 -0.91 -27.68 28.92
C HIS A 279 -0.30 -26.29 28.65
N HIS A 280 0.95 -26.26 28.19
CA HIS A 280 1.61 -25.03 27.75
C HIS A 280 1.04 -24.63 26.39
N HIS A 281 0.06 -23.73 26.39
CA HIS A 281 -0.44 -23.12 25.16
C HIS A 281 0.37 -21.86 24.86
N LEU A 282 1.01 -21.83 23.69
CA LEU A 282 1.71 -20.66 23.19
C LEU A 282 0.67 -19.71 22.58
N ALA A 283 0.61 -18.47 23.06
CA ALA A 283 -0.22 -17.44 22.45
C ALA A 283 0.64 -16.47 21.63
N ILE A 284 0.02 -15.79 20.67
CA ILE A 284 0.65 -14.72 19.90
C ILE A 284 -0.24 -13.49 20.04
N ASN A 285 0.32 -12.43 20.61
CA ASN A 285 -0.31 -11.12 20.62
C ASN A 285 -0.20 -10.54 19.21
N LYS A 286 -1.34 -10.32 18.56
CA LYS A 286 -1.40 -9.78 17.19
C LYS A 286 -1.87 -8.33 17.17
N GLN A 287 -1.14 -7.49 16.46
CA GLN A 287 -1.52 -6.10 16.19
C GLN A 287 -1.32 -5.84 14.70
N GLU A 288 -2.41 -5.69 13.94
CA GLU A 288 -2.35 -5.54 12.49
C GLU A 288 -3.17 -4.34 12.03
N ILE A 289 -2.66 -3.61 11.03
CA ILE A 289 -3.33 -2.50 10.38
C ILE A 289 -3.28 -2.75 8.88
N ALA A 290 -4.44 -2.83 8.23
CA ALA A 290 -4.57 -2.93 6.78
C ALA A 290 -5.37 -1.74 6.26
N THR A 291 -4.79 -0.94 5.38
CA THR A 291 -5.42 0.29 4.88
C THR A 291 -4.93 0.68 3.50
N ASN A 292 -5.75 1.46 2.80
CA ASN A 292 -5.41 2.12 1.55
C ASN A 292 -5.41 3.63 1.81
N VAL A 293 -4.27 4.27 1.64
CA VAL A 293 -4.13 5.72 1.89
C VAL A 293 -3.42 6.40 0.74
N THR A 294 -3.77 7.66 0.50
CA THR A 294 -3.08 8.52 -0.45
C THR A 294 -2.33 9.61 0.32
N ILE A 295 -1.02 9.68 0.11
CA ILE A 295 -0.11 10.58 0.82
C ILE A 295 0.72 11.32 -0.24
N LYS A 296 1.12 12.57 0.02
CA LYS A 296 2.05 13.25 -0.88
C LYS A 296 3.48 12.79 -0.65
N ASN A 297 4.34 12.97 -1.65
CA ASN A 297 5.77 12.73 -1.53
C ASN A 297 6.39 13.49 -0.34
N ASN A 298 7.18 12.80 0.49
CA ASN A 298 7.85 13.30 1.70
C ASN A 298 6.92 13.83 2.82
N GLU A 299 5.60 13.63 2.73
CA GLU A 299 4.69 13.96 3.83
C GLU A 299 4.48 12.74 4.73
N THR A 300 4.39 12.97 6.05
CA THR A 300 4.09 11.92 7.01
C THR A 300 2.58 11.90 7.29
N LEU A 301 1.96 10.73 7.10
CA LEU A 301 0.57 10.48 7.49
C LEU A 301 0.51 9.58 8.72
N ILE A 302 -0.39 9.92 9.65
CA ILE A 302 -0.78 9.04 10.75
C ILE A 302 -1.84 8.08 10.22
N LEU A 303 -1.51 6.78 10.12
CA LEU A 303 -2.46 5.77 9.66
C LEU A 303 -3.56 5.50 10.69
N GLY A 304 -3.21 5.63 11.98
CA GLY A 304 -4.10 5.38 13.10
C GLY A 304 -3.35 4.86 14.31
N GLY A 305 -4.11 4.33 15.26
CA GLY A 305 -3.58 3.75 16.47
C GLY A 305 -4.61 2.99 17.29
N ILE A 306 -4.13 2.16 18.22
CA ILE A 306 -4.97 1.42 19.16
C ILE A 306 -4.67 1.96 20.56
N PHE A 307 -5.70 2.43 21.26
CA PHE A 307 -5.64 2.88 22.64
C PHE A 307 -6.33 1.87 23.55
N GLN A 308 -5.62 1.36 24.55
CA GLN A 308 -6.14 0.44 25.55
C GLN A 308 -5.86 1.01 26.93
N GLN A 309 -6.86 0.94 27.81
CA GLN A 309 -6.72 1.30 29.22
C GLN A 309 -7.35 0.21 30.06
N LYS A 310 -6.56 -0.43 30.92
CA LYS A 310 -7.00 -1.41 31.89
C LYS A 310 -6.80 -0.84 33.28
N GLN A 311 -7.87 -0.82 34.07
CA GLN A 311 -7.85 -0.39 35.47
C GLN A 311 -8.16 -1.59 36.33
N GLU A 312 -7.28 -1.89 37.28
CA GLU A 312 -7.46 -2.91 38.30
C GLU A 312 -7.38 -2.24 39.66
N LYS A 313 -8.43 -2.38 40.46
CA LYS A 313 -8.46 -1.91 41.84
C LYS A 313 -8.47 -3.12 42.75
N THR A 314 -7.45 -3.25 43.59
CA THR A 314 -7.36 -4.29 44.62
C THR A 314 -7.47 -3.63 45.99
N GLU A 315 -8.47 -4.03 46.75
CA GLU A 315 -8.68 -3.57 48.12
C GLU A 315 -8.40 -4.73 49.07
N MET A 316 -7.39 -4.58 49.92
CA MET A 316 -7.07 -5.51 50.99
C MET A 316 -7.32 -4.83 52.33
N GLY A 317 -8.03 -5.44 53.25
CA GLY A 317 -8.31 -4.82 54.55
C GLY A 317 -8.64 -5.83 55.63
N LEU A 318 -8.57 -5.38 56.88
CA LEU A 318 -8.97 -6.20 58.02
C LEU A 318 -10.50 -6.42 58.00
N PRO A 319 -10.98 -7.66 58.18
CA PRO A 319 -12.41 -7.91 58.34
C PRO A 319 -12.92 -7.12 59.57
N PHE A 320 -14.13 -6.58 59.49
CA PHE A 320 -14.77 -5.69 60.50
C PHE A 320 -14.25 -4.25 60.57
N LEU A 321 -12.93 -4.01 60.72
CA LEU A 321 -12.38 -2.66 60.90
C LEU A 321 -12.45 -1.81 59.62
N SER A 322 -12.46 -2.43 58.45
CA SER A 322 -12.60 -1.75 57.16
C SER A 322 -13.96 -1.08 56.95
N HIS A 323 -15.00 -1.48 57.68
CA HIS A 323 -16.38 -1.00 57.49
C HIS A 323 -16.74 0.16 58.43
N ILE A 324 -15.85 0.58 59.33
CA ILE A 324 -16.13 1.69 60.25
C ILE A 324 -16.22 2.99 59.45
N PRO A 325 -17.35 3.72 59.50
CA PRO A 325 -17.45 5.00 58.80
C PRO A 325 -16.37 5.96 59.29
N PHE A 326 -15.80 6.76 58.39
CA PHE A 326 -14.70 7.71 58.61
C PHE A 326 -13.31 7.11 58.94
N LEU A 327 -13.22 5.91 59.50
CA LEU A 327 -11.94 5.31 59.93
C LEU A 327 -11.50 4.07 59.14
N GLY A 328 -12.42 3.45 58.38
CA GLY A 328 -12.14 2.21 57.64
C GLY A 328 -11.00 2.32 56.63
N THR A 329 -10.80 3.50 56.04
CA THR A 329 -9.73 3.76 55.05
C THR A 329 -8.32 3.66 55.63
N LEU A 330 -8.16 3.80 56.95
CA LEU A 330 -6.86 3.62 57.63
C LEU A 330 -6.50 2.14 57.81
N PHE A 331 -7.49 1.25 57.68
CA PHE A 331 -7.37 -0.20 57.85
C PHE A 331 -7.56 -0.97 56.53
N THR A 332 -7.57 -0.26 55.41
CA THR A 332 -7.58 -0.81 54.05
C THR A 332 -6.34 -0.34 53.31
N ASN A 333 -5.65 -1.27 52.64
CA ASN A 333 -4.67 -0.99 51.62
C ASN A 333 -5.37 -1.09 50.26
N THR A 334 -5.47 0.04 49.57
CA THR A 334 -5.99 0.08 48.20
C THR A 334 -4.83 0.22 47.24
N ALA A 335 -4.64 -0.80 46.41
CA ALA A 335 -3.72 -0.78 45.29
C ALA A 335 -4.53 -0.51 44.02
N GLU A 336 -4.25 0.60 43.36
CA GLU A 336 -4.79 0.92 42.04
C GLU A 336 -3.71 0.73 40.99
N HIS A 337 -3.98 -0.15 40.03
CA HIS A 337 -3.10 -0.45 38.91
C HIS A 337 -3.78 -0.01 37.61
N THR A 338 -3.22 1.00 36.96
CA THR A 338 -3.68 1.48 35.66
C THR A 338 -2.64 1.18 34.59
N ASP A 339 -2.99 0.35 33.62
CA ASP A 339 -2.18 0.01 32.44
C ASP A 339 -2.78 0.69 31.22
N LYS A 340 -2.06 1.67 30.66
CA LYS A 340 -2.42 2.38 29.43
C LYS A 340 -1.46 1.98 28.34
N ARG A 341 -1.98 1.46 27.23
CA ARG A 341 -1.20 1.07 26.05
C ARG A 341 -1.69 1.84 24.84
N VAL A 342 -0.76 2.52 24.17
CA VAL A 342 -1.02 3.25 22.93
C VAL A 342 -0.09 2.69 21.87
N LEU A 343 -0.63 2.34 20.71
CA LEU A 343 0.13 2.02 19.49
C LEU A 343 -0.24 3.07 18.45
N ILE A 344 0.72 3.78 17.86
CA ILE A 344 0.50 4.74 16.78
C ILE A 344 1.43 4.39 15.62
N VAL A 345 0.90 4.42 14.40
CA VAL A 345 1.66 4.12 13.18
C VAL A 345 1.71 5.34 12.27
N PHE A 346 2.93 5.76 11.95
CA PHE A 346 3.22 6.84 11.01
C PHE A 346 3.83 6.25 9.74
N ILE A 347 3.49 6.81 8.58
CA ILE A 347 4.09 6.44 7.31
C ILE A 347 4.55 7.68 6.56
N THR A 348 5.75 7.57 5.99
CA THR A 348 6.35 8.58 5.12
C THR A 348 6.82 7.92 3.83
N PRO A 349 6.18 8.17 2.69
CA PRO A 349 6.69 7.76 1.39
C PRO A 349 7.64 8.80 0.82
N LYS A 350 8.68 8.34 0.13
CA LYS A 350 9.66 9.17 -0.56
C LYS A 350 9.87 8.65 -1.97
N LEU A 351 9.58 9.48 -2.96
CA LEU A 351 9.86 9.17 -4.36
C LEU A 351 11.38 9.14 -4.59
N ILE A 352 11.87 8.08 -5.23
CA ILE A 352 13.24 7.96 -5.70
C ILE A 352 13.21 8.09 -7.22
N ASN A 353 13.91 9.08 -7.74
CA ASN A 353 14.20 9.19 -9.17
C ASN A 353 15.59 8.59 -9.40
N ILE A 354 15.66 7.59 -10.27
CA ILE A 354 16.89 6.94 -10.75
C ILE A 354 17.21 7.38 -12.17
#